data_AF-A0A1Z7ZSQ6-F1
#
_entry.id   AF-A0A1Z7ZSQ6-F1
#
_cell.length_a   1.000
_cell.length_b   1.000
_cell.length_c   1.000
_cell.angle_alpha   90.00
_cell.angle_beta   90.00
_cell.angle_gamma   90.00
#
_symmetry.space_group_name_H-M   'P 1'
#
loop_
_entity.id
_entity.type
_entity.pdbx_description
1 polymer ?
#
loop_
_entity_poly.entity_id
_entity_poly.type
_entity_poly.pdbx_seq_one_letter_code
_entity_poly.pdbx_strand_id
1 'polypeptide(L)'
;MEKNRDFWSKFEVISRIIGVILIPLTIFLVGQKFNNEKEQANKHQRDFQNTVELLKLCNNENKDLRIAGFNYAEYLQKKSLLDDGLIHILSSVQAEEKNSETAIKTGEILEQIKSNSKNNDELKDLDVKLFSRVYFHINNENQRANAGKLKSIIESNENEFKKGISIPGIEFKEYGFMKSQFRVFKPEEVNLANKIVNIIKESGIPIELIDLSNRYQNSNIRPRHFEIWLGTEFK
;
A
#
# COMPACT_ATOMS: atom_id res chain seq x y z
N MET A 1 0.80 81.56 30.55
CA MET A 1 -0.25 80.67 30.01
C MET A 1 0.07 80.09 28.62
N GLU A 2 1.29 80.23 28.08
CA GLU A 2 1.62 79.72 26.72
C GLU A 2 2.08 78.26 26.68
N LYS A 3 2.61 77.70 27.78
CA LYS A 3 3.18 76.33 27.79
C LYS A 3 2.17 75.19 27.58
N ASN A 4 0.88 75.41 27.90
CA ASN A 4 -0.16 74.37 27.76
C ASN A 4 -0.74 74.26 26.33
N ARG A 5 -0.63 75.29 25.48
CA ARG A 5 -1.11 75.19 24.08
C ARG A 5 -0.20 74.31 23.21
N ASP A 6 1.09 74.28 23.52
CA ASP A 6 2.10 73.51 22.77
C ASP A 6 1.99 71.99 23.01
N PHE A 7 1.43 71.57 24.15
CA PHE A 7 1.23 70.15 24.45
C PHE A 7 0.06 69.57 23.63
N TRP A 8 -1.05 70.31 23.51
CA TRP A 8 -2.22 69.88 22.74
C TRP A 8 -1.96 69.83 21.24
N SER A 9 -1.19 70.79 20.70
CA SER A 9 -0.80 70.77 19.29
C SER A 9 0.16 69.62 18.97
N LYS A 10 1.13 69.33 19.85
CA LYS A 10 2.00 68.16 19.71
C LYS A 10 1.22 66.86 19.81
N PHE A 11 0.24 66.77 20.70
CA PHE A 11 -0.63 65.61 20.82
C PHE A 11 -1.51 65.42 19.57
N GLU A 12 -2.01 66.51 18.98
CA GLU A 12 -2.79 66.46 17.74
C GLU A 12 -1.94 65.97 16.56
N VAL A 13 -0.71 66.48 16.40
CA VAL A 13 0.22 66.04 15.34
C VAL A 13 0.61 64.56 15.53
N ILE A 14 0.91 64.15 16.76
CA ILE A 14 1.24 62.75 17.08
C ILE A 14 0.03 61.84 16.82
N SER A 15 -1.19 62.24 17.20
CA SER A 15 -2.41 61.47 16.96
C SER A 15 -2.75 61.32 15.47
N ARG A 16 -2.48 62.35 14.65
CA ARG A 16 -2.66 62.29 13.19
C ARG A 16 -1.62 61.39 12.52
N ILE A 17 -0.37 61.45 12.94
CA ILE A 17 0.70 60.58 12.41
C ILE A 17 0.44 59.11 12.79
N ILE A 18 0.02 58.86 14.04
CA ILE A 18 -0.38 57.53 14.53
C ILE A 18 -1.59 57.01 13.73
N GLY A 19 -2.62 57.82 13.53
CA GLY A 19 -3.82 57.41 12.78
C GLY A 19 -3.56 57.12 11.31
N VAL A 20 -2.68 57.89 10.66
CA VAL A 20 -2.40 57.74 9.21
C VAL A 20 -1.42 56.60 8.92
N ILE A 21 -0.50 56.27 9.83
CA ILE A 21 0.55 55.27 9.57
C ILE A 21 0.27 53.93 10.26
N LEU A 22 -0.15 53.93 11.53
CA LEU A 22 -0.29 52.67 12.29
C LEU A 22 -1.56 51.90 11.93
N ILE A 23 -2.65 52.58 11.56
CA ILE A 23 -3.90 51.90 11.17
C ILE A 23 -3.71 51.12 9.86
N PRO A 24 -3.16 51.71 8.76
CA PRO A 24 -2.90 50.93 7.55
C PRO A 24 -1.89 49.80 7.75
N LEU A 25 -0.85 50.03 8.56
CA LEU A 25 0.17 49.00 8.85
C LEU A 25 -0.41 47.81 9.61
N THR A 26 -1.28 48.05 10.59
CA THR A 26 -1.93 46.96 11.35
C THR A 26 -2.91 46.18 10.48
N ILE A 27 -3.71 46.85 9.64
CA ILE A 27 -4.58 46.18 8.65
C ILE A 27 -3.75 45.32 7.68
N PHE A 28 -2.60 45.83 7.21
CA PHE A 28 -1.69 45.10 6.34
C PHE A 28 -1.11 43.85 7.03
N LEU A 29 -0.64 43.97 8.27
CA LEU A 29 -0.08 42.84 9.03
C LEU A 29 -1.15 41.78 9.36
N VAL A 30 -2.35 42.21 9.76
CA VAL A 30 -3.50 41.29 9.98
C VAL A 30 -3.91 40.62 8.67
N GLY A 31 -3.94 41.37 7.57
CA GLY A 31 -4.21 40.85 6.23
C GLY A 31 -3.18 39.81 5.79
N GLN A 32 -1.89 40.05 6.03
CA GLN A 32 -0.82 39.09 5.72
C GLN A 32 -0.95 37.82 6.55
N LYS A 33 -1.20 37.95 7.87
CA LYS A 33 -1.42 36.80 8.75
C LYS A 33 -2.64 35.98 8.32
N PHE A 34 -3.76 36.64 8.05
CA PHE A 34 -4.99 35.97 7.59
C PHE A 34 -4.81 35.31 6.22
N ASN A 35 -4.06 35.93 5.31
CA ASN A 35 -3.74 35.34 4.02
C ASN A 35 -2.88 34.08 4.16
N ASN A 36 -1.88 34.10 5.04
CA ASN A 36 -1.04 32.92 5.33
C ASN A 36 -1.86 31.78 5.96
N GLU A 37 -2.74 32.08 6.91
CA GLU A 37 -3.63 31.08 7.52
C GLU A 37 -4.61 30.48 6.48
N LYS A 38 -5.17 31.33 5.61
CA LYS A 38 -6.03 30.90 4.51
C LYS A 38 -5.28 30.05 3.48
N GLU A 39 -4.04 30.40 3.16
CA GLU A 39 -3.20 29.63 2.25
C GLU A 39 -2.87 28.25 2.82
N GLN A 40 -2.55 28.17 4.11
CA GLN A 40 -2.35 26.89 4.81
C GLN A 40 -3.63 26.05 4.84
N ALA A 41 -4.79 26.64 5.18
CA ALA A 41 -6.07 25.94 5.16
C ALA A 41 -6.41 25.41 3.75
N ASN A 42 -6.20 26.22 2.72
CA ASN A 42 -6.40 25.82 1.33
C ASN A 42 -5.42 24.74 0.88
N LYS A 43 -4.20 24.72 1.43
CA LYS A 43 -3.22 23.65 1.17
C LYS A 43 -3.69 22.34 1.80
N HIS A 44 -4.03 22.34 3.09
CA HIS A 44 -4.54 21.15 3.79
C HIS A 44 -5.80 20.59 3.13
N GLN A 45 -6.71 21.46 2.67
CA GLN A 45 -7.91 21.02 1.95
C GLN A 45 -7.58 20.36 0.61
N ARG A 46 -6.61 20.89 -0.14
CA ARG A 46 -6.14 20.28 -1.41
C ARG A 46 -5.46 18.95 -1.16
N ASP A 47 -4.58 18.87 -0.17
CA ASP A 47 -3.87 17.63 0.19
C ASP A 47 -4.87 16.53 0.62
N PHE A 48 -5.90 16.91 1.39
CA PHE A 48 -7.00 16.02 1.76
C PHE A 48 -7.80 15.55 0.54
N GLN A 49 -8.14 16.45 -0.39
CA GLN A 49 -8.88 16.10 -1.61
C GLN A 49 -8.08 15.13 -2.49
N ASN A 50 -6.80 15.41 -2.72
CA ASN A 50 -5.90 14.54 -3.49
C ASN A 50 -5.79 13.16 -2.86
N THR A 51 -5.71 13.10 -1.52
CA THR A 51 -5.69 11.84 -0.76
C THR A 51 -6.97 11.03 -0.97
N VAL A 52 -8.13 11.66 -0.81
CA VAL A 52 -9.43 11.00 -0.97
C VAL A 52 -9.62 10.52 -2.41
N GLU A 53 -9.23 11.32 -3.39
CA GLU A 53 -9.31 10.96 -4.81
C GLU A 53 -8.40 9.79 -5.15
N LEU A 54 -7.15 9.81 -4.66
CA LEU A 54 -6.22 8.69 -4.80
C LEU A 54 -6.81 7.40 -4.24
N LEU A 55 -7.34 7.44 -3.01
CA LEU A 55 -7.93 6.25 -2.38
C LEU A 55 -9.18 5.75 -3.12
N LYS A 56 -10.01 6.65 -3.65
CA LYS A 56 -11.16 6.28 -4.48
C LYS A 56 -10.73 5.58 -5.76
N LEU A 57 -9.66 6.05 -6.40
CA LEU A 57 -9.11 5.41 -7.60
C LEU A 57 -8.54 4.04 -7.26
N CYS A 58 -7.68 3.95 -6.24
CA CYS A 58 -7.02 2.71 -5.83
C CYS A 58 -7.99 1.63 -5.34
N ASN A 59 -9.16 2.01 -4.77
CA ASN A 59 -10.17 1.07 -4.30
C ASN A 59 -11.37 0.91 -5.26
N ASN A 60 -11.26 1.41 -6.50
CA ASN A 60 -12.35 1.31 -7.47
C ASN A 60 -12.60 -0.15 -7.89
N GLU A 61 -13.82 -0.55 -8.21
CA GLU A 61 -14.09 -1.92 -8.72
C GLU A 61 -13.49 -2.18 -10.11
N ASN A 62 -13.32 -1.12 -10.92
CA ASN A 62 -12.68 -1.19 -12.23
C ASN A 62 -11.15 -1.30 -12.08
N LYS A 63 -10.59 -2.39 -12.60
CA LYS A 63 -9.15 -2.67 -12.55
C LYS A 63 -8.28 -1.56 -13.17
N ASP A 64 -8.73 -0.95 -14.26
CA ASP A 64 -7.94 0.06 -14.99
C ASP A 64 -7.88 1.36 -14.19
N LEU A 65 -8.97 1.71 -13.48
CA LEU A 65 -8.99 2.86 -12.57
C LEU A 65 -8.13 2.62 -11.33
N ARG A 66 -8.07 1.39 -10.82
CA ARG A 66 -7.12 1.05 -9.73
C ARG A 66 -5.68 1.22 -10.16
N ILE A 67 -5.30 0.67 -11.31
CA ILE A 67 -3.95 0.82 -11.86
C ILE A 67 -3.64 2.32 -12.08
N ALA A 68 -4.59 3.09 -12.61
CA ALA A 68 -4.44 4.55 -12.74
C ALA A 68 -4.22 5.25 -11.40
N GLY A 69 -4.92 4.82 -10.33
CA GLY A 69 -4.69 5.30 -8.98
C GLY A 69 -3.26 5.05 -8.48
N PHE A 70 -2.74 3.83 -8.65
CA PHE A 70 -1.34 3.54 -8.28
C PHE A 70 -0.32 4.33 -9.11
N ASN A 71 -0.55 4.51 -10.41
CA ASN A 71 0.28 5.39 -11.24
C ASN A 71 0.23 6.84 -10.76
N TYR A 72 -0.94 7.31 -10.30
CA TYR A 72 -1.07 8.64 -9.72
C TYR A 72 -0.30 8.76 -8.40
N ALA A 73 -0.32 7.74 -7.55
CA ALA A 73 0.55 7.69 -6.37
C ALA A 73 2.04 7.76 -6.73
N GLU A 74 2.48 7.03 -7.75
CA GLU A 74 3.86 7.07 -8.22
C GLU A 74 4.26 8.48 -8.71
N TYR A 75 3.34 9.14 -9.44
CA TYR A 75 3.52 10.53 -9.85
C TYR A 75 3.65 11.47 -8.64
N LEU A 76 2.78 11.34 -7.63
CA LEU A 76 2.85 12.13 -6.40
C LEU A 76 4.17 11.90 -5.65
N GLN A 77 4.65 10.65 -5.59
CA GLN A 77 5.95 10.31 -4.99
C GLN A 77 7.09 11.00 -5.73
N LYS A 78 7.12 10.95 -7.07
CA LYS A 78 8.12 11.64 -7.90
C LYS A 78 8.13 13.15 -7.68
N LYS A 79 6.99 13.74 -7.28
CA LYS A 79 6.86 15.15 -6.91
C LYS A 79 7.12 15.45 -5.44
N SER A 80 7.44 14.43 -4.62
CA SER A 80 7.54 14.54 -3.15
C SER A 80 6.26 15.09 -2.51
N LEU A 81 5.11 14.74 -3.10
CA LEU A 81 3.76 15.13 -2.64
C LEU A 81 2.99 13.94 -2.05
N LEU A 82 3.52 12.72 -2.14
CA LEU A 82 2.91 11.56 -1.50
C LEU A 82 3.38 11.50 -0.04
N ASP A 83 2.42 11.51 0.88
CA ASP A 83 2.65 11.33 2.29
C ASP A 83 2.98 9.87 2.61
N ASP A 84 3.97 9.62 3.48
CA ASP A 84 4.41 8.26 3.83
C ASP A 84 3.26 7.43 4.44
N GLY A 85 2.33 8.07 5.18
CA GLY A 85 1.13 7.43 5.71
C GLY A 85 0.22 6.85 4.62
N LEU A 86 0.20 7.45 3.42
CA LEU A 86 -0.56 6.92 2.28
C LEU A 86 0.08 5.66 1.70
N ILE A 87 1.40 5.52 1.78
CA ILE A 87 2.11 4.32 1.31
C ILE A 87 1.59 3.08 2.05
N HIS A 88 1.27 3.20 3.35
CA HIS A 88 0.67 2.10 4.13
C HIS A 88 -0.73 1.71 3.65
N ILE A 89 -1.56 2.71 3.33
CA ILE A 89 -2.92 2.46 2.88
C ILE A 89 -2.89 1.83 1.49
N LEU A 90 -2.07 2.36 0.59
CA LEU A 90 -1.83 1.80 -0.74
C LEU A 90 -1.30 0.36 -0.66
N SER A 91 -0.42 0.09 0.30
CA SER A 91 0.08 -1.25 0.57
C SER A 91 -1.03 -2.20 1.01
N SER A 92 -1.92 -1.76 1.88
CA SER A 92 -3.06 -2.56 2.36
C SER A 92 -4.06 -2.83 1.22
N VAL A 93 -4.38 -1.81 0.43
CA VAL A 93 -5.24 -1.93 -0.77
C VAL A 93 -4.63 -2.91 -1.78
N GLN A 94 -3.32 -2.83 -2.05
CA GLN A 94 -2.63 -3.77 -2.95
C GLN A 94 -2.68 -5.20 -2.41
N ALA A 95 -2.58 -5.35 -1.09
CA ALA A 95 -2.50 -6.64 -0.44
C ALA A 95 -3.86 -7.38 -0.50
N GLU A 96 -4.97 -6.64 -0.47
CA GLU A 96 -6.35 -7.15 -0.63
C GLU A 96 -6.77 -7.39 -2.09
N GLU A 97 -5.92 -7.04 -3.06
CA GLU A 97 -6.25 -7.19 -4.49
C GLU A 97 -6.44 -8.66 -4.88
N LYS A 98 -7.64 -8.96 -5.37
CA LYS A 98 -8.06 -10.31 -5.80
C LYS A 98 -7.62 -10.63 -7.22
N ASN A 99 -7.57 -9.62 -8.10
CA ASN A 99 -7.16 -9.80 -9.47
C ASN A 99 -5.63 -9.91 -9.57
N SER A 100 -5.13 -11.09 -9.95
CA SER A 100 -3.69 -11.39 -9.98
C SER A 100 -2.88 -10.41 -10.83
N GLU A 101 -3.37 -10.06 -12.02
CA GLU A 101 -2.70 -9.12 -12.94
C GLU A 101 -2.57 -7.72 -12.32
N THR A 102 -3.67 -7.20 -11.77
CA THR A 102 -3.71 -5.90 -11.08
C THR A 102 -2.79 -5.92 -9.86
N ALA A 103 -2.79 -7.02 -9.13
CA ALA A 103 -1.99 -7.17 -7.93
C ALA A 103 -0.48 -7.17 -8.21
N ILE A 104 -0.06 -7.72 -9.37
CA ILE A 104 1.34 -7.68 -9.81
C ILE A 104 1.71 -6.24 -10.17
N LYS A 105 0.95 -5.61 -11.08
CA LYS A 105 1.22 -4.25 -11.56
C LYS A 105 1.25 -3.23 -10.42
N THR A 106 0.26 -3.25 -9.54
CA THR A 106 0.20 -2.36 -8.37
C THR A 106 1.30 -2.64 -7.36
N GLY A 107 1.73 -3.90 -7.23
CA GLY A 107 2.88 -4.29 -6.40
C GLY A 107 4.19 -3.73 -6.93
N GLU A 108 4.45 -3.81 -8.23
CA GLU A 108 5.63 -3.24 -8.87
C GLU A 108 5.71 -1.72 -8.68
N ILE A 109 4.58 -1.02 -8.89
CA ILE A 109 4.49 0.42 -8.69
C ILE A 109 4.75 0.78 -7.22
N LEU A 110 4.19 0.02 -6.28
CA LEU A 110 4.37 0.26 -4.86
C LEU A 110 5.83 0.06 -4.42
N GLU A 111 6.54 -0.93 -4.95
CA GLU A 111 7.97 -1.12 -4.71
C GLU A 111 8.80 0.06 -5.25
N GLN A 112 8.44 0.59 -6.42
CA GLN A 112 9.07 1.81 -6.96
C GLN A 112 8.79 3.05 -6.09
N ILE A 113 7.58 3.17 -5.55
CA ILE A 113 7.22 4.26 -4.63
C ILE A 113 8.10 4.18 -3.38
N LYS A 114 8.23 2.99 -2.77
CA LYS A 114 9.08 2.77 -1.59
C LYS A 114 10.54 3.07 -1.87
N SER A 115 11.10 2.52 -2.94
CA SER A 115 12.52 2.68 -3.26
C SER A 115 12.93 4.14 -3.45
N ASN A 116 12.00 4.97 -3.92
CA ASN A 116 12.21 6.40 -4.17
C ASN A 116 11.85 7.30 -2.98
N SER A 117 11.38 6.75 -1.85
CA SER A 117 11.08 7.56 -0.68
C SER A 117 12.35 7.94 0.09
N LYS A 118 12.39 9.20 0.53
CA LYS A 118 13.52 9.79 1.26
C LYS A 118 13.70 9.17 2.65
N ASN A 119 12.63 8.63 3.22
CA ASN A 119 12.62 7.93 4.51
C ASN A 119 12.78 6.41 4.33
N ASN A 120 13.63 5.99 3.41
CA ASN A 120 13.85 4.59 3.08
C ASN A 120 14.18 3.72 4.30
N ASP A 121 14.78 4.26 5.37
CA ASP A 121 15.11 3.48 6.56
C ASP A 121 13.90 3.28 7.51
N GLU A 122 12.99 4.25 7.64
CA GLU A 122 11.70 4.05 8.33
C GLU A 122 10.74 3.19 7.48
N LEU A 123 10.85 3.27 6.15
CA LEU A 123 10.09 2.45 5.20
C LEU A 123 10.68 1.04 4.98
N LYS A 124 11.91 0.77 5.42
CA LYS A 124 12.50 -0.59 5.45
C LYS A 124 11.94 -1.41 6.61
N ASP A 125 11.71 -0.78 7.76
CA ASP A 125 10.96 -1.37 8.88
C ASP A 125 9.45 -1.40 8.60
N LEU A 126 9.01 -0.69 7.56
CA LEU A 126 7.80 -1.01 6.84
C LEU A 126 8.02 -2.24 5.96
N ASP A 127 8.29 -3.34 6.68
CA ASP A 127 7.94 -4.70 6.32
C ASP A 127 6.43 -4.74 6.11
N VAL A 128 6.01 -4.12 5.00
CA VAL A 128 4.65 -4.14 4.48
C VAL A 128 4.27 -5.59 4.58
N LYS A 129 3.23 -5.87 5.38
CA LYS A 129 2.67 -7.20 5.57
C LYS A 129 2.12 -7.69 4.23
N LEU A 130 2.99 -8.01 3.29
CA LEU A 130 2.64 -8.50 1.97
C LEU A 130 2.04 -9.87 2.21
N PHE A 131 0.71 -10.02 2.18
CA PHE A 131 0.08 -11.33 2.37
C PHE A 131 0.78 -12.39 1.53
N SER A 132 1.02 -13.56 2.16
CA SER A 132 1.51 -14.72 1.43
C SER A 132 0.51 -15.06 0.35
N ARG A 133 0.93 -15.13 -0.91
CA ARG A 133 0.06 -15.55 -2.01
C ARG A 133 0.36 -17.00 -2.34
N VAL A 134 -0.66 -17.84 -2.24
CA VAL A 134 -0.58 -19.25 -2.63
C VAL A 134 -1.45 -19.43 -3.87
N TYR A 135 -0.82 -19.67 -5.02
CA TYR A 135 -1.51 -19.91 -6.28
C TYR A 135 -1.83 -21.39 -6.42
N PHE A 136 -3.07 -21.71 -6.76
CA PHE A 136 -3.50 -23.08 -6.98
C PHE A 136 -3.54 -23.40 -8.47
N HIS A 137 -2.93 -24.52 -8.83
CA HIS A 137 -2.94 -25.07 -10.18
C HIS A 137 -3.54 -26.48 -10.15
N ILE A 138 -4.59 -26.68 -10.95
CA ILE A 138 -5.21 -27.98 -11.22
C ILE A 138 -5.00 -28.33 -12.69
N ASN A 139 -4.94 -29.62 -13.00
CA ASN A 139 -4.88 -30.10 -14.38
C ASN A 139 -6.11 -30.91 -14.80
N ASN A 140 -7.04 -31.11 -13.87
CA ASN A 140 -8.34 -31.72 -14.14
C ASN A 140 -9.41 -30.91 -13.41
N GLU A 141 -10.45 -30.50 -14.14
CA GLU A 141 -11.52 -29.66 -13.59
C GLU A 141 -12.28 -30.33 -12.43
N ASN A 142 -12.32 -31.67 -12.40
CA ASN A 142 -12.89 -32.43 -11.28
C ASN A 142 -12.17 -32.16 -9.95
N GLN A 143 -10.92 -31.69 -9.98
CA GLN A 143 -10.14 -31.33 -8.79
C GLN A 143 -10.59 -30.02 -8.16
N ARG A 144 -11.33 -29.15 -8.88
CA ARG A 144 -11.65 -27.79 -8.41
C ARG A 144 -12.40 -27.80 -7.08
N ALA A 145 -13.33 -28.74 -6.89
CA ALA A 145 -14.08 -28.85 -5.64
C ALA A 145 -13.16 -29.17 -4.45
N ASN A 146 -12.24 -30.13 -4.61
CA ASN A 146 -11.31 -30.51 -3.56
C ASN A 146 -10.18 -29.48 -3.37
N ALA A 147 -9.75 -28.79 -4.43
CA ALA A 147 -8.90 -27.61 -4.35
C ALA A 147 -9.56 -26.49 -3.54
N GLY A 148 -10.88 -26.29 -3.70
CA GLY A 148 -11.66 -25.32 -2.91
C GLY A 148 -11.74 -25.68 -1.42
N LYS A 149 -11.87 -26.97 -1.09
CA LYS A 149 -11.79 -27.45 0.30
C LYS A 149 -10.40 -27.19 0.88
N LEU A 150 -9.35 -27.52 0.14
CA LEU A 150 -7.97 -27.27 0.56
C LEU A 150 -7.69 -25.78 0.76
N LYS A 151 -8.17 -24.93 -0.15
CA LYS A 151 -8.14 -23.48 -0.01
C LYS A 151 -8.78 -23.05 1.33
N SER A 152 -9.97 -23.55 1.63
CA SER A 152 -10.70 -23.21 2.86
C SER A 152 -9.95 -23.65 4.12
N ILE A 153 -9.28 -24.81 4.08
CA ILE A 153 -8.44 -25.31 5.17
C ILE A 153 -7.25 -24.38 5.43
N ILE A 154 -6.54 -23.97 4.37
CA ILE A 154 -5.38 -23.07 4.51
C ILE A 154 -5.82 -21.70 5.04
N GLU A 155 -6.91 -21.15 4.51
CA GLU A 155 -7.48 -19.86 4.98
C GLU A 155 -7.97 -19.95 6.44
N SER A 156 -8.54 -21.07 6.88
CA SER A 156 -8.99 -21.25 8.27
C SER A 156 -7.84 -21.32 9.28
N ASN A 157 -6.60 -21.55 8.82
CA ASN A 157 -5.40 -21.59 9.65
C ASN A 157 -4.65 -20.24 9.66
N GLU A 158 -5.31 -19.13 9.33
CA GLU A 158 -4.72 -17.79 9.27
C GLU A 158 -3.91 -17.38 10.51
N ASN A 159 -4.29 -17.84 11.72
CA ASN A 159 -3.59 -17.53 12.97
C ASN A 159 -2.12 -18.00 13.00
N GLU A 160 -1.79 -19.09 12.30
CA GLU A 160 -0.41 -19.59 12.18
C GLU A 160 0.47 -18.68 11.29
N PHE A 161 -0.18 -17.89 10.44
CA PHE A 161 0.45 -17.02 9.48
C PHE A 161 0.27 -15.58 9.96
N LYS A 162 1.17 -15.12 10.85
CA LYS A 162 1.21 -13.76 11.46
C LYS A 162 0.86 -12.57 10.53
N LYS A 163 0.95 -12.77 9.21
CA LYS A 163 0.75 -11.77 8.16
C LYS A 163 -0.27 -12.23 7.08
N GLY A 164 -1.17 -13.18 7.40
CA GLY A 164 -2.23 -13.76 6.55
C GLY A 164 -1.75 -14.54 5.30
N ILE A 165 -2.65 -15.36 4.75
CA ILE A 165 -2.51 -16.04 3.45
C ILE A 165 -3.67 -15.62 2.55
N SER A 166 -3.35 -15.23 1.32
CA SER A 166 -4.30 -14.96 0.25
C SER A 166 -4.20 -16.06 -0.80
N ILE A 167 -5.34 -16.61 -1.20
CA ILE A 167 -5.44 -17.60 -2.29
C ILE A 167 -6.30 -16.96 -3.40
N PRO A 168 -5.68 -16.25 -4.37
CA PRO A 168 -6.42 -15.43 -5.34
C PRO A 168 -7.44 -16.24 -6.16
N GLY A 169 -7.12 -17.49 -6.47
CA GLY A 169 -7.99 -18.38 -7.23
C GLY A 169 -7.37 -19.74 -7.50
N ILE A 170 -8.13 -20.58 -8.20
CA ILE A 170 -7.73 -21.91 -8.65
C ILE A 170 -7.66 -21.86 -10.18
N GLU A 171 -6.47 -22.00 -10.74
CA GLU A 171 -6.20 -21.93 -12.16
C GLU A 171 -6.11 -23.32 -12.79
N PHE A 172 -6.73 -23.51 -13.95
CA PHE A 172 -6.57 -24.73 -14.74
C PHE A 172 -5.31 -24.62 -15.62
N LYS A 173 -4.49 -25.67 -15.64
CA LYS A 173 -3.32 -25.82 -16.50
C LYS A 173 -3.46 -27.11 -17.32
N GLU A 174 -3.12 -27.04 -18.61
CA GLU A 174 -3.18 -28.21 -19.50
C GLU A 174 -2.17 -29.31 -19.13
N TYR A 175 -1.15 -28.95 -18.35
CA TYR A 175 -0.14 -29.86 -17.83
C TYR A 175 -0.18 -29.90 -16.30
N GLY A 176 0.32 -30.99 -15.73
CA GLY A 176 0.45 -31.15 -14.29
C GLY A 176 1.43 -32.26 -13.92
N PHE A 177 1.45 -32.60 -12.64
CA PHE A 177 2.36 -33.58 -12.07
C PHE A 177 1.58 -34.82 -11.64
N MET A 178 2.25 -35.96 -11.49
CA MET A 178 1.62 -37.16 -10.94
C MET A 178 1.27 -36.95 -9.46
N LYS A 179 2.23 -36.41 -8.69
CA LYS A 179 2.11 -36.08 -7.27
C LYS A 179 1.86 -34.60 -7.07
N SER A 180 1.10 -34.25 -6.03
CA SER A 180 0.90 -32.85 -5.65
C SER A 180 2.19 -32.23 -5.12
N GLN A 181 2.45 -30.98 -5.50
CA GLN A 181 3.66 -30.24 -5.13
C GLN A 181 3.30 -28.90 -4.51
N PHE A 182 3.98 -28.54 -3.43
CA PHE A 182 4.03 -27.20 -2.87
C PHE A 182 5.38 -26.59 -3.24
N ARG A 183 5.41 -25.44 -3.91
CA ARG A 183 6.65 -24.81 -4.39
C ARG A 183 6.95 -23.55 -3.62
N VAL A 184 8.22 -23.40 -3.26
CA VAL A 184 8.80 -22.20 -2.64
C VAL A 184 9.93 -21.67 -3.51
N PHE A 185 10.02 -20.35 -3.64
CA PHE A 185 10.91 -19.69 -4.60
C PHE A 185 12.00 -18.83 -3.95
N LYS A 186 11.93 -18.62 -2.63
CA LYS A 186 12.89 -17.83 -1.86
C LYS A 186 13.40 -18.63 -0.65
N PRO A 187 14.71 -18.62 -0.36
CA PRO A 187 15.28 -19.45 0.69
C PRO A 187 14.78 -19.05 2.09
N GLU A 188 14.55 -17.76 2.34
CA GLU A 188 14.01 -17.22 3.59
C GLU A 188 12.57 -17.68 3.90
N GLU A 189 11.86 -18.25 2.90
CA GLU A 189 10.46 -18.65 3.01
C GLU A 189 10.26 -20.16 3.23
N VAL A 190 11.33 -20.96 3.19
CA VAL A 190 11.25 -22.43 3.29
C VAL A 190 10.62 -22.88 4.61
N ASN A 191 10.91 -22.19 5.73
CA ASN A 191 10.30 -22.51 7.02
C ASN A 191 8.78 -22.28 7.01
N LEU A 192 8.31 -21.22 6.36
CA LEU A 192 6.89 -20.94 6.20
C LEU A 192 6.23 -21.97 5.28
N ALA A 193 6.89 -22.31 4.17
CA ALA A 193 6.42 -23.34 3.24
C ALA A 193 6.24 -24.70 3.93
N ASN A 194 7.19 -25.11 4.78
CA ASN A 194 7.08 -26.35 5.57
C ASN A 194 5.86 -26.36 6.50
N LYS A 195 5.55 -25.23 7.16
CA LYS A 195 4.34 -25.12 7.99
C LYS A 195 3.07 -25.33 7.17
N ILE A 196 2.98 -24.68 6.01
CA ILE A 196 1.82 -24.82 5.12
C ILE A 196 1.70 -26.28 4.65
N VAL A 197 2.80 -26.90 4.23
CA VAL A 197 2.83 -28.31 3.82
C VAL A 197 2.36 -29.25 4.93
N ASN A 198 2.73 -28.99 6.18
CA ASN A 198 2.29 -29.80 7.31
C ASN A 198 0.78 -29.69 7.54
N ILE A 199 0.22 -28.48 7.49
CA ILE A 199 -1.25 -28.26 7.59
C ILE A 199 -1.99 -29.02 6.47
N ILE A 200 -1.45 -29.00 5.25
CA ILE A 200 -2.04 -29.74 4.11
C ILE A 200 -1.98 -31.25 4.35
N LYS A 201 -0.84 -31.77 4.85
CA LYS A 201 -0.65 -33.19 5.15
C LYS A 201 -1.55 -33.67 6.29
N GLU A 202 -1.72 -32.87 7.34
CA GLU A 202 -2.62 -33.15 8.47
C GLU A 202 -4.08 -33.26 8.03
N SER A 203 -4.42 -32.61 6.91
CA SER A 203 -5.74 -32.71 6.26
C SER A 203 -5.90 -33.98 5.39
N GLY A 204 -4.92 -34.89 5.43
CA GLY A 204 -4.92 -36.14 4.69
C GLY A 204 -4.52 -36.03 3.22
N ILE A 205 -3.98 -34.88 2.79
CA ILE A 205 -3.61 -34.64 1.39
C ILE A 205 -2.11 -34.86 1.21
N PRO A 206 -1.68 -35.86 0.41
CA PRO A 206 -0.27 -36.08 0.14
C PRO A 206 0.26 -34.94 -0.75
N ILE A 207 1.21 -34.17 -0.23
CA ILE A 207 1.89 -33.10 -0.97
C ILE A 207 3.39 -33.09 -0.66
N GLU A 208 4.21 -32.85 -1.67
CA GLU A 208 5.66 -32.75 -1.57
C GLU A 208 6.11 -31.29 -1.59
N LEU A 209 7.02 -30.90 -0.69
CA LEU A 209 7.66 -29.59 -0.75
C LEU A 209 8.78 -29.62 -1.79
N ILE A 210 8.68 -28.76 -2.80
CA ILE A 210 9.69 -28.56 -3.83
C ILE A 210 10.34 -27.19 -3.61
N ASP A 211 11.60 -27.22 -3.18
CA ASP A 211 12.40 -26.02 -3.01
C ASP A 211 13.02 -25.61 -4.35
N LEU A 212 12.55 -24.49 -4.89
CA LEU A 212 13.04 -23.89 -6.13
C LEU A 212 13.91 -22.65 -5.85
N SER A 213 14.20 -22.33 -4.59
CA SER A 213 14.92 -21.13 -4.18
C SER A 213 16.27 -20.97 -4.85
N ASN A 214 17.08 -22.04 -4.91
CA ASN A 214 18.39 -22.01 -5.58
C ASN A 214 18.28 -21.69 -7.09
N ARG A 215 17.21 -22.15 -7.75
CA ARG A 215 16.98 -21.94 -9.17
C ARG A 215 16.47 -20.53 -9.47
N TYR A 216 15.71 -19.94 -8.54
CA TYR A 216 15.00 -18.68 -8.72
C TYR A 216 15.48 -17.55 -7.79
N GLN A 217 16.63 -17.72 -7.12
CA GLN A 217 17.16 -16.75 -6.16
C GLN A 217 17.24 -15.34 -6.74
N ASN A 218 17.75 -15.22 -7.97
CA ASN A 218 17.92 -13.95 -8.69
C ASN A 218 16.73 -13.58 -9.59
N SER A 219 15.62 -14.30 -9.49
CA SER A 219 14.40 -13.96 -10.24
C SER A 219 13.61 -12.86 -9.53
N ASN A 220 12.88 -12.07 -10.31
CA ASN A 220 11.96 -11.03 -9.83
C ASN A 220 10.65 -11.62 -9.27
N ILE A 221 10.66 -12.85 -8.78
CA ILE A 221 9.52 -13.44 -8.09
C ILE A 221 9.29 -12.65 -6.79
N ARG A 222 8.06 -12.16 -6.63
CA ARG A 222 7.61 -11.42 -5.44
C ARG A 222 7.87 -12.25 -4.18
N PRO A 223 8.36 -11.65 -3.08
CA PRO A 223 8.40 -12.31 -1.79
C PRO A 223 7.03 -12.84 -1.36
N ARG A 224 7.04 -13.95 -0.62
CA ARG A 224 5.89 -14.69 -0.11
C ARG A 224 4.98 -15.19 -1.24
N HIS A 225 5.58 -15.61 -2.34
CA HIS A 225 4.92 -16.25 -3.48
C HIS A 225 5.11 -17.76 -3.39
N PHE A 226 4.01 -18.49 -3.36
CA PHE A 226 3.99 -19.94 -3.29
C PHE A 226 3.04 -20.50 -4.34
N GLU A 227 3.30 -21.73 -4.77
CA GLU A 227 2.41 -22.44 -5.68
C GLU A 227 2.04 -23.82 -5.14
N ILE A 228 0.78 -24.18 -5.31
CA ILE A 228 0.27 -25.54 -5.09
C ILE A 228 -0.14 -26.09 -6.44
N TRP A 229 0.51 -27.18 -6.83
CA TRP A 229 0.18 -27.95 -8.02
C TRP A 229 -0.47 -29.25 -7.57
N LEU A 230 -1.75 -29.45 -7.87
CA LEU A 230 -2.44 -30.68 -7.52
C LEU A 230 -2.14 -31.76 -8.55
N GLY A 231 -1.68 -32.92 -8.06
CA GLY A 231 -1.25 -34.03 -8.92
C GLY A 231 -2.44 -34.76 -9.55
N THR A 232 -2.24 -35.49 -10.64
CA THR A 232 -3.31 -36.26 -11.32
C THR A 232 -3.96 -37.31 -10.44
N GLU A 233 -3.24 -37.79 -9.42
CA GLU A 233 -3.76 -38.75 -8.44
C GLU A 233 -4.67 -38.11 -7.38
N PHE A 234 -4.67 -36.78 -7.29
CA PHE A 234 -5.57 -36.03 -6.42
C PHE A 234 -6.99 -36.10 -6.98
N LYS A 235 -7.85 -36.82 -6.27
CA LYS A 235 -9.26 -37.01 -6.59
C LYS A 235 -10.14 -36.17 -5.70
#